data_AF-A0A0K0KT90-F1
#
_entry.id   AF-A0A0K0KT90-F1
#
_cell.length_a   1.000
_cell.length_b   1.000
_cell.length_c   1.000
_cell.angle_alpha   90.00
_cell.angle_beta   90.00
_cell.angle_gamma   90.00
#
_symmetry.space_group_name_H-M   'P 1'
#
loop_
_entity.id
_entity.type
_entity.pdbx_description
1 polymer ?
#
loop_
_entity_poly.entity_id
_entity_poly.type
_entity_poly.pdbx_seq_one_letter_code
_entity_poly.pdbx_strand_id
1 'polypeptide(L)'
;VHWKHGGIVGVFGYGGGVIGRYSDLQEQFPSIAHFHTLRVNQPASKFYSTDYLKTICDLWEYRGSGMLNMHGSTGDMVFLGTFTEQLEPLFFELGHVMQQDLGGSGSNLRTPSCCIGKARCEWSCIDTQDLCYEMTHYYQDELHRPAFPYKFKFKFDGCPNCCVASIARADMSFIGTWRDNIRIDQEAVQSYMGGEIMPN
;
A
#
# COMPACT_ATOMS: atom_id res chain seq x y z
N VAL A 1 15.49 -21.69 -0.68
CA VAL A 1 14.40 -21.03 0.08
C VAL A 1 13.84 -22.07 1.02
N HIS A 2 13.82 -21.82 2.34
CA HIS A 2 13.38 -22.76 3.40
C HIS A 2 11.94 -22.49 3.85
N TRP A 3 11.06 -22.35 2.85
CA TRP A 3 9.62 -22.13 3.04
C TRP A 3 8.88 -23.13 2.16
N LYS A 4 7.86 -23.79 2.72
CA LYS A 4 6.98 -24.69 1.97
C LYS A 4 6.26 -23.94 0.85
N HIS A 5 5.81 -24.67 -0.16
CA HIS A 5 5.02 -24.09 -1.25
C HIS A 5 3.66 -23.63 -0.75
N GLY A 6 3.34 -22.35 -0.95
CA GLY A 6 2.02 -21.81 -0.69
C GLY A 6 1.62 -21.75 0.79
N GLY A 7 0.31 -21.73 1.02
CA GLY A 7 -0.34 -21.60 2.32
C GLY A 7 -1.63 -20.81 2.19
N ILE A 8 -2.76 -21.42 2.53
CA ILE A 8 -4.08 -20.80 2.49
C ILE A 8 -4.53 -20.58 3.92
N VAL A 9 -4.61 -19.32 4.31
CA VAL A 9 -5.11 -18.83 5.62
C VAL A 9 -5.72 -17.45 5.37
N GLY A 10 -6.60 -17.00 6.25
CA GLY A 10 -7.28 -15.72 6.12
C GLY A 10 -8.16 -15.45 7.32
N VAL A 11 -9.06 -14.48 7.15
CA VAL A 11 -10.06 -14.10 8.15
C VAL A 11 -11.46 -14.22 7.55
N PHE A 12 -12.46 -14.48 8.36
CA PHE A 12 -13.83 -14.65 7.90
C PHE A 12 -14.34 -13.37 7.23
N GLY A 13 -15.14 -13.56 6.18
CA GLY A 13 -15.70 -12.48 5.37
C GLY A 13 -14.82 -12.05 4.19
N TYR A 14 -13.50 -12.29 4.25
CA TYR A 14 -12.54 -11.90 3.20
C TYR A 14 -11.88 -13.12 2.53
N GLY A 15 -11.70 -13.04 1.22
CA GLY A 15 -11.00 -14.05 0.42
C GLY A 15 -9.51 -13.75 0.20
N GLY A 16 -8.97 -12.74 0.88
CA GLY A 16 -7.59 -12.27 0.74
C GLY A 16 -7.15 -11.40 1.91
N GLY A 17 -5.94 -10.83 1.80
CA GLY A 17 -5.32 -9.96 2.80
C GLY A 17 -4.20 -10.64 3.60
N VAL A 18 -4.17 -11.97 3.66
CA VAL A 18 -3.15 -12.75 4.36
C VAL A 18 -2.43 -13.70 3.39
N ILE A 19 -1.09 -13.75 3.48
CA ILE A 19 -0.26 -14.70 2.74
C ILE A 19 0.25 -15.76 3.72
N GLY A 20 -0.33 -16.96 3.65
CA GLY A 20 0.09 -18.09 4.48
C GLY A 20 1.47 -18.59 4.09
N ARG A 21 2.37 -18.72 5.07
CA ARG A 21 3.69 -19.34 4.90
C ARG A 21 4.05 -20.19 6.10
N TYR A 22 4.76 -21.28 5.79
CA TYR A 22 5.18 -22.31 6.72
C TYR A 22 6.64 -22.69 6.45
N SER A 23 7.47 -22.78 7.49
CA SER A 23 8.84 -23.27 7.32
C SER A 23 8.85 -24.74 6.90
N ASP A 24 9.85 -25.16 6.12
CA ASP A 24 10.13 -26.57 5.83
C ASP A 24 10.99 -27.26 6.92
N LEU A 25 11.52 -26.49 7.88
CA LEU A 25 12.38 -26.93 8.99
C LEU A 25 11.71 -26.67 10.36
N GLN A 26 10.45 -27.03 10.50
CA GLN A 26 9.61 -26.67 11.66
C GLN A 26 10.14 -27.24 12.99
N GLU A 27 10.75 -28.42 12.97
CA GLU A 27 11.35 -29.03 14.18
C GLU A 27 12.59 -28.26 14.65
N GLN A 28 13.39 -27.74 13.71
CA GLN A 28 14.59 -26.96 14.03
C GLN A 28 14.25 -25.52 14.42
N PHE A 29 13.23 -24.94 13.78
CA PHE A 29 12.80 -23.54 13.98
C PHE A 29 11.31 -23.46 14.28
N PRO A 30 10.85 -23.94 15.46
CA PRO A 30 9.43 -24.00 15.80
C PRO A 30 8.77 -22.62 15.88
N SER A 31 9.52 -21.58 16.22
CA SER A 31 9.04 -20.18 16.32
C SER A 31 8.61 -19.58 14.98
N ILE A 32 9.03 -20.17 13.85
CA ILE A 32 8.63 -19.76 12.50
C ILE A 32 7.97 -20.92 11.73
N ALA A 33 7.48 -21.94 12.45
CA ALA A 33 6.73 -23.03 11.85
C ALA A 33 5.54 -22.49 11.03
N HIS A 34 4.86 -21.47 11.58
CA HIS A 34 3.96 -20.57 10.89
C HIS A 34 4.60 -19.18 10.83
N PHE A 35 4.52 -18.53 9.68
CA PHE A 35 5.10 -17.20 9.50
C PHE A 35 4.30 -16.39 8.49
N HIS A 36 3.01 -16.22 8.79
CA HIS A 36 2.05 -15.62 7.89
C HIS A 36 2.26 -14.10 7.78
N THR A 37 2.00 -13.56 6.59
CA THR A 37 2.11 -12.13 6.35
C THR A 37 0.73 -11.52 6.22
N LEU A 38 0.41 -10.50 7.03
CA LEU A 38 -0.79 -9.69 6.85
C LEU A 38 -0.44 -8.46 6.03
N ARG A 39 -1.30 -8.11 5.08
CA ARG A 39 -1.25 -6.85 4.36
C ARG A 39 -2.24 -5.92 5.02
N VAL A 40 -1.78 -4.76 5.48
CA VAL A 40 -2.63 -3.74 6.11
C VAL A 40 -2.66 -2.53 5.17
N ASN A 41 -3.87 -2.08 4.84
CA ASN A 41 -4.06 -0.99 3.88
C ASN A 41 -3.44 0.31 4.42
N GLN A 42 -2.69 1.04 3.59
CA GLN A 42 -2.00 2.25 4.01
C GLN A 42 -2.81 3.52 3.70
N PRO A 43 -2.66 4.61 4.47
CA PRO A 43 -3.16 5.92 4.07
C PRO A 43 -2.52 6.39 2.75
N ALA A 44 -3.28 7.16 1.97
CA ALA A 44 -2.84 7.69 0.68
C ALA A 44 -1.53 8.49 0.82
N SER A 45 -0.56 8.22 -0.05
CA SER A 45 0.80 8.78 -0.01
C SER A 45 1.60 8.53 1.28
N LYS A 46 1.15 7.62 2.15
CA LYS A 46 1.91 7.14 3.33
C LYS A 46 2.24 8.23 4.35
N PHE A 47 1.33 9.18 4.55
CA PHE A 47 1.42 10.11 5.67
C PHE A 47 0.96 9.43 6.96
N TYR A 48 1.72 9.62 8.04
CA TYR A 48 1.44 9.00 9.33
C TYR A 48 1.68 9.99 10.46
N SER A 49 0.90 9.86 11.54
CA SER A 49 1.27 10.40 12.85
C SER A 49 2.13 9.39 13.61
N THR A 50 2.96 9.88 14.53
CA THR A 50 3.76 8.99 15.40
C THR A 50 2.87 8.11 16.28
N ASP A 51 1.73 8.64 16.72
CA ASP A 51 0.84 7.92 17.64
C ASP A 51 0.18 6.72 16.95
N TYR A 52 -0.21 6.89 15.69
CA TYR A 52 -0.72 5.78 14.87
C TYR A 52 0.37 4.70 14.66
N LEU A 53 1.60 5.10 14.31
CA LEU A 53 2.69 4.14 14.11
C LEU A 53 3.07 3.41 15.40
N LYS A 54 3.08 4.09 16.55
CA LYS A 54 3.30 3.45 17.86
C LYS A 54 2.21 2.42 18.16
N THR A 55 0.95 2.78 17.92
CA THR A 55 -0.19 1.85 18.10
C THR A 55 -0.06 0.60 17.23
N ILE A 56 0.39 0.76 15.97
CA ILE A 56 0.72 -0.38 15.09
C ILE A 56 1.83 -1.25 15.69
N CYS A 57 2.91 -0.63 16.16
CA CYS A 57 4.03 -1.36 16.75
C CYS A 57 3.60 -2.13 18.00
N ASP A 58 2.85 -1.50 18.91
CA ASP A 58 2.38 -2.14 20.15
C ASP A 58 1.50 -3.36 19.84
N LEU A 59 0.57 -3.24 18.89
CA LEU A 59 -0.27 -4.36 18.45
C LEU A 59 0.57 -5.49 17.82
N TRP A 60 1.53 -5.13 16.96
CA TRP A 60 2.32 -6.10 16.22
C TRP A 60 3.41 -6.78 17.06
N GLU A 61 3.95 -6.11 18.06
CA GLU A 61 4.83 -6.69 19.07
C GLU A 61 4.06 -7.70 19.93
N TYR A 62 2.81 -7.41 20.29
CA TYR A 62 1.99 -8.29 21.11
C TYR A 62 1.50 -9.56 20.37
N ARG A 63 1.13 -9.45 19.09
CA ARG A 63 0.47 -10.53 18.33
C ARG A 63 1.26 -11.06 17.14
N GLY A 64 2.44 -10.54 16.88
CA GLY A 64 3.25 -10.87 15.71
C GLY A 64 4.72 -11.05 16.05
N SER A 65 5.55 -10.96 15.02
CA SER A 65 7.00 -11.11 15.14
C SER A 65 7.73 -9.81 15.53
N GLY A 66 7.02 -8.67 15.54
CA GLY A 66 7.63 -7.34 15.60
C GLY A 66 8.31 -6.87 14.31
N MET A 67 8.39 -7.72 13.26
CA MET A 67 9.02 -7.35 11.98
C MET A 67 8.01 -6.78 10.99
N LEU A 68 8.37 -5.67 10.34
CA LEU A 68 7.55 -4.99 9.35
C LEU A 68 8.30 -4.83 8.02
N ASN A 69 7.56 -4.76 6.91
CA ASN A 69 8.03 -4.00 5.74
C ASN A 69 7.18 -2.74 5.59
N MET A 70 7.85 -1.59 5.60
CA MET A 70 7.29 -0.25 5.42
C MET A 70 7.84 0.33 4.11
N HIS A 71 7.31 -0.04 2.95
CA HIS A 71 6.04 -0.73 2.67
C HIS A 71 6.24 -1.87 1.65
N GLY A 72 5.21 -2.70 1.48
CA GLY A 72 5.13 -3.60 0.34
C GLY A 72 5.07 -2.84 -0.99
N SER A 73 5.59 -3.42 -2.07
CA SER A 73 5.70 -2.72 -3.36
C SER A 73 4.35 -2.36 -4.00
N THR A 74 3.22 -2.86 -3.51
CA THR A 74 1.90 -2.41 -3.99
C THR A 74 1.44 -1.16 -3.24
N GLY A 75 1.74 -1.08 -1.94
CA GLY A 75 1.39 0.05 -1.08
C GLY A 75 1.32 -0.35 0.40
N ASP A 76 0.86 -1.58 0.66
CA ASP A 76 0.48 -2.08 1.98
C ASP A 76 1.59 -1.94 3.03
N MET A 77 1.21 -1.68 4.28
CA MET A 77 2.05 -2.04 5.41
C MET A 77 2.07 -3.56 5.53
N VAL A 78 3.25 -4.14 5.76
CA VAL A 78 3.42 -5.60 5.76
C VAL A 78 3.78 -6.06 7.16
N PHE A 79 2.85 -6.75 7.80
CA PHE A 79 3.05 -7.36 9.12
C PHE A 79 3.63 -8.75 8.88
N LEU A 80 4.94 -8.89 9.11
CA LEU A 80 5.72 -10.01 8.61
C LEU A 80 5.91 -11.10 9.67
N GLY A 81 5.01 -12.08 9.68
CA GLY A 81 5.17 -13.28 10.49
C GLY A 81 4.29 -13.27 11.74
N THR A 82 3.26 -14.12 11.71
CA THR A 82 2.48 -14.52 12.87
C THR A 82 1.92 -15.93 12.64
N PHE A 83 1.25 -16.48 13.65
CA PHE A 83 0.59 -17.77 13.63
C PHE A 83 -0.88 -17.64 13.21
N THR A 84 -1.50 -18.75 12.82
CA THR A 84 -2.87 -18.75 12.25
C THR A 84 -3.91 -18.26 13.25
N GLU A 85 -3.77 -18.65 14.51
CA GLU A 85 -4.65 -18.29 15.61
C GLU A 85 -4.64 -16.79 15.95
N GLN A 86 -3.63 -16.04 15.51
CA GLN A 86 -3.55 -14.59 15.71
C GLN A 86 -4.25 -13.79 14.61
N LEU A 87 -4.63 -14.41 13.49
CA LEU A 87 -5.18 -13.68 12.33
C LEU A 87 -6.50 -12.97 12.65
N GLU A 88 -7.46 -13.68 13.25
CA GLU A 88 -8.76 -13.11 13.63
C GLU A 88 -8.63 -12.06 14.75
N PRO A 89 -7.86 -12.29 15.85
CA PRO A 89 -7.60 -11.25 16.84
C PRO A 89 -6.94 -10.00 16.25
N LEU A 90 -5.95 -10.15 15.37
CA LEU A 90 -5.31 -9.01 14.69
C LEU A 90 -6.32 -8.24 13.85
N PHE A 91 -7.12 -8.95 13.05
CA PHE A 91 -8.14 -8.33 12.22
C PHE A 91 -9.21 -7.60 13.04
N PHE A 92 -9.62 -8.19 14.16
CA PHE A 92 -10.55 -7.54 15.08
C PHE A 92 -10.01 -6.22 15.63
N GLU A 93 -8.77 -6.22 16.15
CA GLU A 93 -8.13 -5.02 16.72
C GLU A 93 -7.92 -3.94 15.65
N LEU A 94 -7.42 -4.33 14.47
CA LEU A 94 -7.24 -3.43 13.34
C LEU A 94 -8.58 -2.77 12.95
N GLY A 95 -9.63 -3.56 12.73
CA GLY A 95 -10.92 -3.06 12.27
C GLY A 95 -11.71 -2.29 13.33
N HIS A 96 -11.86 -2.85 14.54
CA HIS A 96 -12.76 -2.31 15.56
C HIS A 96 -12.11 -1.21 16.40
N VAL A 97 -10.81 -1.33 16.71
CA VAL A 97 -10.11 -0.38 17.58
C VAL A 97 -9.39 0.69 16.74
N MET A 98 -8.64 0.27 15.73
CA MET A 98 -7.80 1.19 14.94
C MET A 98 -8.52 1.79 13.73
N GLN A 99 -9.73 1.31 13.40
CA GLN A 99 -10.48 1.71 12.19
C GLN A 99 -9.62 1.54 10.92
N GLN A 100 -8.89 0.43 10.87
CA GLN A 100 -7.93 0.11 9.84
C GLN A 100 -8.24 -1.25 9.24
N ASP A 101 -8.28 -1.33 7.91
CA ASP A 101 -8.58 -2.58 7.22
C ASP A 101 -7.33 -3.25 6.60
N LEU A 102 -7.49 -4.51 6.21
CA LEU A 102 -6.53 -5.29 5.45
C LEU A 102 -6.40 -4.76 4.02
N GLY A 103 -5.25 -5.07 3.41
CA GLY A 103 -5.00 -4.86 1.99
C GLY A 103 -5.45 -6.04 1.12
N GLY A 104 -5.24 -5.91 -0.19
CA GLY A 104 -5.67 -6.91 -1.16
C GLY A 104 -4.64 -8.01 -1.47
N SER A 105 -5.12 -9.25 -1.62
CA SER A 105 -4.37 -10.36 -2.24
C SER A 105 -5.30 -11.38 -2.89
N GLY A 106 -4.83 -12.07 -3.94
CA GLY A 106 -5.64 -13.03 -4.70
C GLY A 106 -6.02 -12.53 -6.09
N SER A 107 -7.06 -13.10 -6.70
CA SER A 107 -7.59 -12.70 -8.00
C SER A 107 -8.68 -11.65 -7.83
N ASN A 108 -8.25 -10.46 -7.40
CA ASN A 108 -9.07 -9.34 -6.97
C ASN A 108 -8.40 -8.00 -7.28
N LEU A 109 -9.08 -6.90 -6.99
CA LEU A 109 -8.44 -5.60 -6.85
C LEU A 109 -7.41 -5.68 -5.72
N ARG A 110 -6.22 -5.15 -5.97
CA ARG A 110 -5.19 -4.96 -4.95
C ARG A 110 -5.21 -3.52 -4.47
N THR A 111 -4.65 -3.32 -3.28
CA THR A 111 -4.52 -2.03 -2.62
C THR A 111 -4.05 -0.94 -3.58
N PRO A 112 -4.90 0.05 -3.87
CA PRO A 112 -4.50 1.19 -4.69
C PRO A 112 -3.39 2.01 -4.01
N SER A 113 -2.56 2.68 -4.81
CA SER A 113 -1.56 3.60 -4.29
C SER A 113 -1.32 4.79 -5.23
N CYS A 114 -0.84 5.89 -4.66
CA CYS A 114 -0.65 7.15 -5.36
C CYS A 114 0.70 7.79 -5.05
N CYS A 115 1.12 8.73 -5.90
CA CYS A 115 2.24 9.63 -5.58
C CYS A 115 1.84 10.63 -4.48
N ILE A 116 2.76 11.51 -4.08
CA ILE A 116 2.46 12.55 -3.06
C ILE A 116 1.40 13.55 -3.52
N GLY A 117 1.23 13.71 -4.84
CA GLY A 117 0.23 14.60 -5.42
C GLY A 117 0.34 16.03 -4.93
N LYS A 118 -0.81 16.70 -4.84
CA LYS A 118 -0.90 18.11 -4.47
C LYS A 118 -0.52 18.40 -3.01
N ALA A 119 -0.38 17.38 -2.15
CA ALA A 119 0.04 17.60 -0.76
C ALA A 119 1.43 18.23 -0.66
N ARG A 120 2.32 17.94 -1.62
CA ARG A 120 3.68 18.51 -1.62
C ARG A 120 4.36 18.51 -3.00
N CYS A 121 3.59 18.58 -4.08
CA CYS A 121 4.13 18.72 -5.43
C CYS A 121 3.30 19.73 -6.22
N GLU A 122 3.98 20.75 -6.70
CA GLU A 122 3.47 21.84 -7.52
C GLU A 122 3.12 21.42 -8.96
N TRP A 123 3.49 20.19 -9.36
CA TRP A 123 3.19 19.62 -10.69
C TRP A 123 1.94 18.74 -10.72
N SER A 124 1.28 18.50 -9.57
CA SER A 124 0.13 17.62 -9.53
C SER A 124 -1.07 18.22 -10.26
N CYS A 125 -1.48 17.57 -11.35
CA CYS A 125 -2.61 18.00 -12.19
C CYS A 125 -3.97 17.47 -11.70
N ILE A 126 -3.95 16.46 -10.81
CA ILE A 126 -5.14 15.86 -10.19
C ILE A 126 -4.90 15.69 -8.69
N ASP A 127 -5.96 15.53 -7.92
CA ASP A 127 -5.87 15.13 -6.52
C ASP A 127 -5.68 13.61 -6.41
N THR A 128 -4.43 13.15 -6.47
CA THR A 128 -4.13 11.72 -6.46
C THR A 128 -4.48 11.04 -5.15
N GLN A 129 -4.46 11.77 -4.03
CA GLN A 129 -4.75 11.19 -2.72
C GLN A 129 -6.24 10.93 -2.57
N ASP A 130 -7.05 11.93 -2.92
CA ASP A 130 -8.51 11.83 -2.87
C ASP A 130 -9.03 10.74 -3.81
N LEU A 131 -8.58 10.73 -5.08
CA LEU A 131 -8.94 9.66 -6.02
C LEU A 131 -8.53 8.27 -5.51
N CYS A 132 -7.33 8.15 -4.93
CA CYS A 132 -6.87 6.88 -4.38
C CYS A 132 -7.74 6.42 -3.21
N TYR A 133 -8.11 7.33 -2.31
CA TYR A 133 -8.94 7.05 -1.15
C TYR A 133 -10.36 6.64 -1.56
N GLU A 134 -11.01 7.44 -2.40
CA GLU A 134 -12.38 7.22 -2.87
C GLU A 134 -12.51 5.90 -3.64
N MET A 135 -11.59 5.63 -4.57
CA MET A 135 -11.62 4.37 -5.33
C MET A 135 -11.32 3.16 -4.45
N THR A 136 -10.50 3.32 -3.40
CA THR A 136 -10.25 2.24 -2.44
C THR A 136 -11.50 1.93 -1.60
N HIS A 137 -12.26 2.95 -1.21
CA HIS A 137 -13.50 2.79 -0.43
C HIS A 137 -14.66 2.28 -1.29
N TYR A 138 -14.80 2.80 -2.50
CA TYR A 138 -15.88 2.42 -3.41
C TYR A 138 -15.79 0.94 -3.81
N TYR A 139 -14.59 0.44 -4.13
CA TYR A 139 -14.35 -0.94 -4.58
C TYR A 139 -13.85 -1.88 -3.47
N GLN A 140 -14.33 -1.68 -2.23
CA GLN A 140 -13.96 -2.53 -1.10
C GLN A 140 -14.31 -4.01 -1.32
N ASP A 141 -15.49 -4.29 -1.90
CA ASP A 141 -15.90 -5.67 -2.18
C ASP A 141 -14.95 -6.35 -3.15
N GLU A 142 -14.63 -5.69 -4.26
CA GLU A 142 -13.71 -6.20 -5.27
C GLU A 142 -12.27 -6.30 -4.78
N LEU A 143 -11.89 -5.58 -3.71
CA LEU A 143 -10.59 -5.70 -3.06
C LEU A 143 -10.54 -6.90 -2.10
N HIS A 144 -11.60 -7.10 -1.31
CA HIS A 144 -11.61 -8.12 -0.25
C HIS A 144 -12.14 -9.49 -0.70
N ARG A 145 -12.98 -9.55 -1.74
CA ARG A 145 -13.66 -10.76 -2.21
C ARG A 145 -13.29 -11.06 -3.66
N PRO A 146 -12.38 -12.02 -3.90
CA PRO A 146 -11.92 -12.36 -5.25
C PRO A 146 -13.04 -12.74 -6.21
N ALA A 147 -13.33 -11.84 -7.15
CA ALA A 147 -14.34 -12.01 -8.20
C ALA A 147 -13.77 -11.90 -9.62
N PHE A 148 -12.47 -11.62 -9.77
CA PHE A 148 -11.84 -11.39 -11.06
C PHE A 148 -11.12 -12.65 -11.58
N PRO A 149 -10.91 -12.76 -12.90
CA PRO A 149 -10.09 -13.86 -13.47
C PRO A 149 -8.66 -13.86 -12.92
N TYR A 150 -8.11 -12.67 -12.62
CA TYR A 150 -6.80 -12.54 -12.01
C TYR A 150 -6.66 -11.23 -11.22
N LYS A 151 -5.47 -10.95 -10.69
CA LYS A 151 -5.20 -9.72 -9.94
C LYS A 151 -5.39 -8.48 -10.82
N PHE A 152 -5.88 -7.41 -10.21
CA PHE A 152 -6.03 -6.10 -10.84
C PHE A 152 -5.50 -5.01 -9.91
N LYS A 153 -4.90 -3.94 -10.45
CA LYS A 153 -4.28 -2.86 -9.67
C LYS A 153 -4.63 -1.49 -10.21
N PHE A 154 -4.93 -0.57 -9.30
CA PHE A 154 -5.00 0.87 -9.56
C PHE A 154 -3.75 1.57 -9.05
N LYS A 155 -3.24 2.54 -9.82
CA LYS A 155 -2.26 3.52 -9.34
C LYS A 155 -2.48 4.90 -9.94
N PHE A 156 -2.21 5.93 -9.13
CA PHE A 156 -2.50 7.33 -9.47
C PHE A 156 -1.24 8.19 -9.40
N ASP A 157 -0.86 8.74 -10.53
CA ASP A 157 0.24 9.70 -10.68
C ASP A 157 -0.30 11.08 -11.05
N GLY A 158 0.17 12.10 -10.34
CA GLY A 158 -0.31 13.47 -10.51
C GLY A 158 0.15 14.13 -11.80
N CYS A 159 1.23 13.62 -12.39
CA CYS A 159 1.82 14.12 -13.63
C CYS A 159 2.63 13.03 -14.34
N PRO A 160 3.11 13.26 -15.58
CA PRO A 160 3.88 12.27 -16.36
C PRO A 160 5.21 11.82 -15.77
N ASN A 161 5.75 12.49 -14.73
CA ASN A 161 6.96 12.03 -14.01
C ASN A 161 6.75 10.67 -13.31
N CYS A 162 5.50 10.26 -13.10
CA CYS A 162 5.15 8.89 -12.76
C CYS A 162 5.84 8.37 -11.47
N CYS A 163 5.82 9.16 -10.40
CA CYS A 163 6.53 8.87 -9.16
C CYS A 163 6.07 7.58 -8.42
N VAL A 164 4.82 7.13 -8.60
CA VAL A 164 4.36 5.81 -8.10
C VAL A 164 4.51 4.69 -9.15
N ALA A 165 5.02 5.03 -10.34
CA ALA A 165 5.23 4.15 -11.47
C ALA A 165 3.95 3.41 -11.88
N SER A 166 2.84 4.15 -11.96
CA SER A 166 1.51 3.61 -12.32
C SER A 166 1.54 2.85 -13.65
N ILE A 167 2.11 3.44 -14.70
CA ILE A 167 2.16 2.85 -16.05
C ILE A 167 2.86 1.48 -16.10
N ALA A 168 3.79 1.20 -15.18
CA ALA A 168 4.59 -0.01 -15.17
C ALA A 168 4.11 -1.05 -14.14
N ARG A 169 3.32 -0.64 -13.14
CA ARG A 169 3.03 -1.45 -11.96
C ARG A 169 1.56 -1.47 -11.57
N ALA A 170 0.67 -1.04 -12.47
CA ALA A 170 -0.78 -1.12 -12.34
C ALA A 170 -1.42 -1.56 -13.65
N ASP A 171 -2.54 -2.28 -13.54
CA ASP A 171 -3.34 -2.70 -14.69
C ASP A 171 -4.17 -1.53 -15.25
N MET A 172 -4.59 -0.61 -14.36
CA MET A 172 -5.18 0.67 -14.73
C MET A 172 -4.40 1.81 -14.08
N SER A 173 -3.87 2.66 -14.96
CA SER A 173 -2.96 3.76 -14.64
C SER A 173 -3.67 5.09 -14.85
N PHE A 174 -3.71 5.93 -13.81
CA PHE A 174 -4.26 7.28 -13.88
C PHE A 174 -3.11 8.27 -13.82
N ILE A 175 -2.87 9.00 -14.91
CA ILE A 175 -1.75 9.96 -15.01
C ILE A 175 -2.31 11.33 -15.34
N GLY A 176 -2.15 12.28 -14.42
CA GLY A 176 -2.60 13.64 -14.58
C GLY A 176 -1.87 14.38 -15.71
N THR A 177 -2.59 15.26 -16.39
CA THR A 177 -2.06 16.19 -17.39
C THR A 177 -2.93 17.44 -17.45
N TRP A 178 -2.47 18.46 -18.16
CA TRP A 178 -3.26 19.63 -18.55
C TRP A 178 -3.52 19.61 -20.07
N ARG A 179 -4.39 20.51 -20.54
CA ARG A 179 -4.79 20.63 -21.97
C ARG A 179 -4.69 22.04 -22.54
N ASP A 180 -4.25 22.98 -21.73
CA ASP A 180 -3.96 24.38 -22.06
C ASP A 180 -2.44 24.60 -22.19
N ASN A 181 -2.01 25.87 -22.23
CA ASN A 181 -0.61 26.22 -22.43
C ASN A 181 0.20 26.13 -21.12
N ILE A 182 1.49 25.80 -21.23
CA ILE A 182 2.44 25.96 -20.12
C ILE A 182 2.49 27.43 -19.72
N ARG A 183 2.41 27.69 -18.40
CA ARG A 183 2.53 29.03 -17.83
C ARG A 183 4.01 29.41 -17.77
N ILE A 184 4.38 30.55 -18.34
CA ILE A 184 5.77 31.02 -18.43
C ILE A 184 5.89 32.34 -17.67
N ASP A 185 6.74 32.35 -16.64
CA ASP A 185 7.17 33.56 -15.94
C ASP A 185 8.52 34.02 -16.51
N GLN A 186 8.52 35.13 -17.23
CA GLN A 186 9.71 35.65 -17.90
C GLN A 186 10.76 36.17 -16.90
N GLU A 187 10.36 36.63 -15.71
CA GLU A 187 11.30 37.08 -14.68
C GLU A 187 12.09 35.87 -14.14
N ALA A 188 11.39 34.79 -13.81
CA ALA A 188 12.03 33.54 -13.39
C ALA A 188 12.98 32.99 -14.47
N VAL A 189 12.61 33.06 -15.76
CA VAL A 189 13.49 32.66 -16.88
C VAL A 189 14.79 33.47 -16.90
N GLN A 190 14.73 34.79 -16.68
CA GLN A 190 15.93 35.62 -16.59
C GLN A 190 16.79 35.24 -15.38
N SER A 191 16.19 34.96 -14.21
CA SER A 191 16.92 34.49 -13.03
C SER A 191 17.62 33.14 -13.26
N TYR A 192 17.04 32.22 -14.02
CA TYR A 192 17.73 31.00 -14.47
C TYR A 192 18.93 31.33 -15.39
N MET A 193 18.75 32.22 -16.36
CA MET A 193 19.84 32.64 -17.27
C MET A 193 20.98 33.38 -16.55
N GLY A 194 20.64 34.17 -15.53
CA GLY A 194 21.57 34.91 -14.69
C GLY A 194 22.29 34.06 -13.63
N GLY A 195 21.88 32.79 -13.46
CA GLY A 195 22.46 31.88 -12.47
C GLY A 195 21.97 32.11 -11.03
N GLU A 196 20.91 32.89 -10.83
CA GLU A 196 20.27 33.09 -9.52
C GLU A 196 19.46 31.85 -9.11
N ILE A 197 18.82 31.20 -10.09
CA ILE A 197 18.14 29.92 -9.90
C ILE A 197 18.96 28.85 -10.63
N MET A 198 19.36 27.82 -9.88
CA MET A 198 20.12 26.69 -10.43
C MET A 198 19.20 25.79 -11.27
N PRO A 199 19.65 25.32 -12.45
CA PRO A 199 18.98 24.20 -13.11
C PRO A 199 19.06 22.95 -12.22
N ASN A 200 18.09 22.06 -12.39
CA ASN A 200 18.07 20.74 -11.73
C ASN A 200 19.25 19.88 -12.19
#